data_AF-A0A8H5GNU8-F1
#
_entry.id   AF-A0A8H5GNU8-F1
#
_cell.length_a   1.000
_cell.length_b   1.000
_cell.length_c   1.000
_cell.angle_alpha   90.00
_cell.angle_beta   90.00
_cell.angle_gamma   90.00
#
_symmetry.space_group_name_H-M   'P 1'
#
loop_
_entity.id
_entity.type
_entity.pdbx_description
1 polymer ?
#
loop_
_entity_poly.entity_id
_entity_poly.type
_entity_poly.pdbx_seq_one_letter_code
_entity_poly.pdbx_strand_id
1 'polypeptide(L)'
;MSQMQSLGQAMQTLTPLSSSPRVQPPPQTANTAKSEMIPLPLPPRIPITKGRRCFYGFDVPREWFINYFDQNHHLIKDYDPDLDDMTKWYMTMILLEDSARCRTLSLESVTYKISDPTTLLDPEKGYVYLVSMCSTMRSSYYRRPNQRQVDILKDVFGREPEWYVDFHDASFYED
;
A
#
# COMPACT_ATOMS: atom_id res chain seq x y z
N MET A 1 5.56 42.74 -74.96
CA MET A 1 5.53 42.82 -73.48
C MET A 1 6.58 41.82 -73.00
N SER A 2 7.75 42.26 -72.52
CA SER A 2 8.07 42.42 -71.08
C SER A 2 7.77 41.10 -70.32
N GLN A 3 8.68 40.38 -69.63
CA GLN A 3 9.91 40.70 -68.87
C GLN A 3 10.80 39.43 -68.86
N MET A 4 12.15 39.48 -68.89
CA MET A 4 13.05 39.53 -67.71
C MET A 4 12.54 38.68 -66.52
N GLN A 5 13.29 37.74 -65.92
CA GLN A 5 14.61 37.90 -65.32
C GLN A 5 15.35 36.56 -65.19
N SER A 6 16.67 36.65 -65.41
CA SER A 6 17.71 35.73 -64.96
C SER A 6 18.06 36.00 -63.49
N LEU A 7 18.64 34.99 -62.82
CA LEU A 7 19.55 34.99 -61.64
C LEU A 7 19.11 33.88 -60.67
N GLY A 8 19.95 32.96 -60.21
CA GLY A 8 21.40 32.90 -60.31
C GLY A 8 21.94 31.54 -59.86
N GLN A 9 23.20 31.34 -60.20
CA GLN A 9 24.04 30.23 -59.78
C GLN A 9 24.24 30.22 -58.26
N ALA A 10 24.33 29.02 -57.68
CA ALA A 10 25.36 28.69 -56.70
C ALA A 10 25.42 27.17 -56.54
N MET A 11 26.37 26.55 -57.25
CA MET A 11 26.91 25.25 -56.85
C MET A 11 27.64 25.45 -55.52
N GLN A 12 27.23 24.72 -54.48
CA GLN A 12 28.05 24.53 -53.29
C GLN A 12 28.25 23.03 -53.06
N THR A 13 29.45 22.60 -53.43
CA THR A 13 30.31 21.65 -52.71
C THR A 13 29.63 20.58 -51.86
N LEU A 14 29.61 19.36 -52.42
CA LEU A 14 29.55 18.11 -51.67
C LEU A 14 30.69 18.06 -50.65
N THR A 15 30.34 18.02 -49.36
CA THR A 15 31.25 17.64 -48.27
C THR A 15 30.61 16.45 -47.56
N PRO A 16 31.31 15.31 -47.37
CA PRO A 16 30.76 14.18 -46.65
C PRO A 16 30.75 14.48 -45.15
N LEU A 17 29.57 14.70 -44.58
CA LEU A 17 29.39 14.80 -43.14
C LEU A 17 29.46 13.40 -42.52
N SER A 18 30.64 13.15 -41.95
CA SER A 18 30.83 12.69 -40.58
C SER A 18 29.95 11.52 -40.13
N SER A 19 30.58 10.35 -40.03
CA SER A 19 30.11 9.21 -39.24
C SER A 19 29.66 9.65 -37.84
N SER A 20 28.35 9.62 -37.59
CA SER A 20 27.80 9.87 -36.26
C SER A 20 28.35 8.84 -35.26
N PRO A 21 28.89 9.26 -34.10
CA PRO A 21 29.24 8.33 -33.05
C PRO A 21 27.97 7.65 -32.56
N ARG A 22 27.97 6.32 -32.55
CA ARG A 22 26.90 5.51 -31.95
C ARG A 22 26.81 5.90 -30.48
N VAL A 23 25.79 6.68 -30.13
CA VAL A 23 25.43 6.98 -28.73
C VAL A 23 25.13 5.62 -28.10
N GLN A 24 26.09 5.09 -27.35
CA GLN A 24 25.80 4.00 -26.43
C GLN A 24 24.75 4.56 -25.46
N PRO A 25 23.60 3.88 -25.28
CA PRO A 25 22.74 4.22 -24.15
C PRO A 25 23.61 4.17 -22.90
N PRO A 26 23.45 5.11 -21.95
CA PRO A 26 24.20 5.07 -20.70
C PRO A 26 24.06 3.68 -20.10
N PRO A 27 25.12 3.12 -19.49
CA PRO A 27 25.02 1.82 -18.84
C PRO A 27 23.81 1.90 -17.93
N GLN A 28 22.80 1.09 -18.22
CA GLN A 28 21.69 0.87 -17.31
C GLN A 28 22.33 0.21 -16.10
N THR A 29 22.80 1.02 -15.16
CA THR A 29 22.94 0.60 -13.79
C THR A 29 21.56 0.10 -13.43
N ALA A 30 21.41 -1.23 -13.46
CA ALA A 30 20.36 -1.93 -12.77
C ALA A 30 20.55 -1.62 -11.28
N ASN A 31 20.23 -0.40 -10.90
CA ASN A 31 19.79 -0.10 -9.56
C ASN A 31 18.47 -0.87 -9.45
N THR A 32 18.58 -2.13 -9.04
CA THR A 32 17.59 -2.75 -8.18
C THR A 32 17.46 -1.82 -6.99
N ALA A 33 16.67 -0.75 -7.14
CA ALA A 33 16.15 0.00 -6.03
C ALA A 33 15.41 -1.04 -5.20
N LYS A 34 16.06 -1.54 -4.14
CA LYS A 34 15.37 -2.29 -3.10
C LYS A 34 14.18 -1.42 -2.76
N SER A 35 12.97 -1.94 -3.02
CA SER A 35 11.74 -1.23 -2.68
C SER A 35 11.86 -0.88 -1.20
N GLU A 36 12.13 0.40 -0.90
CA GLU A 36 12.44 0.80 0.46
C GLU A 36 11.18 0.60 1.28
N MET A 37 11.29 -0.25 2.30
CA MET A 37 10.23 -0.46 3.28
C MET A 37 9.87 0.90 3.88
N ILE A 38 8.58 1.14 4.15
CA ILE A 38 8.17 2.46 4.63
C ILE A 38 8.91 2.84 5.92
N PRO A 39 9.28 4.12 6.11
CA PRO A 39 9.60 4.62 7.44
C PRO A 39 8.30 4.60 8.26
N LEU A 40 8.25 3.75 9.28
CA LEU A 40 7.14 3.76 10.21
C LEU A 40 7.38 4.81 11.29
N PRO A 41 6.39 5.65 11.63
CA PRO A 41 6.45 6.40 12.87
C PRO A 41 6.59 5.38 14.01
N LEU A 42 7.46 5.65 14.99
CA LEU A 42 7.50 4.80 16.18
C LEU A 42 6.13 4.87 16.88
N PRO A 43 5.62 3.74 17.40
CA PRO A 43 4.41 3.78 18.23
C PRO A 43 4.67 4.75 19.40
N PRO A 44 3.74 5.69 19.67
CA PRO A 44 3.88 6.61 20.80
C PRO A 44 4.12 5.84 22.10
N ARG A 45 5.16 6.24 22.85
CA ARG A 45 5.51 5.63 24.14
C ARG A 45 4.61 6.18 25.24
N ILE A 46 3.35 5.75 25.24
CA ILE A 46 2.36 6.14 26.26
C ILE A 46 2.12 4.97 27.25
N PRO A 47 1.68 5.22 28.49
CA PRO A 47 1.56 4.16 29.51
C PRO A 47 0.74 2.94 29.06
N ILE A 48 -0.30 3.16 28.25
CA ILE A 48 -1.17 2.10 27.72
C ILE A 48 -0.47 1.16 26.73
N THR A 49 0.66 1.56 26.13
CA THR A 49 1.44 0.68 25.22
C THR A 49 2.49 -0.14 25.96
N LYS A 50 2.67 0.04 27.28
CA LYS A 50 3.73 -0.65 28.02
C LYS A 50 3.43 -2.15 28.10
N GLY A 51 4.29 -2.96 27.49
CA GLY A 51 4.14 -4.42 27.43
C GLY A 51 3.11 -4.91 26.42
N ARG A 52 2.29 -4.03 25.84
CA ARG A 52 1.28 -4.40 24.86
C ARG A 52 1.84 -4.38 23.44
N ARG A 53 1.34 -5.31 22.62
CA ARG A 53 1.57 -5.29 21.18
C ARG A 53 0.81 -4.11 20.57
N CYS A 54 1.42 -3.45 19.59
CA CYS A 54 0.74 -2.43 18.80
C CYS A 54 0.76 -2.84 17.34
N PHE A 55 -0.30 -2.49 16.62
CA PHE A 55 -0.49 -2.79 15.21
C PHE A 55 -0.60 -1.49 14.43
N TYR A 56 -0.09 -1.48 13.20
CA TYR A 56 -0.17 -0.33 12.31
C TYR A 56 -1.02 -0.70 11.10
N GLY A 57 -2.09 0.06 10.86
CA GLY A 57 -3.08 -0.31 9.86
C GLY A 57 -4.27 0.62 9.79
N PHE A 58 -5.37 0.09 9.26
CA PHE A 58 -6.63 0.81 9.07
C PHE A 58 -7.72 0.15 9.91
N ASP A 59 -8.41 0.90 10.77
CA ASP A 59 -9.61 0.40 11.44
C ASP A 59 -10.72 0.25 10.40
N VAL A 60 -11.43 -0.86 10.36
CA VAL A 60 -12.41 -1.12 9.29
C VAL A 60 -13.71 -1.64 9.90
N PRO A 61 -14.86 -0.97 9.66
CA PRO A 61 -16.14 -1.49 10.12
C PRO A 61 -16.49 -2.76 9.34
N ARG A 62 -17.23 -3.68 9.96
CA ARG A 62 -17.53 -5.00 9.36
C ARG A 62 -18.19 -4.86 7.98
N GLU A 63 -19.09 -3.90 7.86
CA GLU A 63 -19.88 -3.63 6.65
C GLU A 63 -19.00 -3.19 5.48
N TRP A 64 -17.85 -2.57 5.76
CA TRP A 64 -16.90 -2.18 4.72
C TRP A 64 -16.34 -3.40 3.97
N PHE A 65 -16.07 -4.51 4.67
CA PHE A 65 -15.57 -5.72 4.02
C PHE A 65 -16.58 -6.30 3.05
N ILE A 66 -17.85 -6.39 3.46
CA ILE A 66 -18.93 -6.88 2.60
C ILE A 66 -19.11 -5.97 1.38
N ASN A 67 -19.13 -4.66 1.60
CA ASN A 67 -19.26 -3.69 0.50
C ASN A 67 -18.07 -3.75 -0.48
N TYR A 68 -16.85 -3.88 0.04
CA TYR A 68 -15.66 -4.01 -0.80
C TYR A 68 -15.70 -5.31 -1.60
N PHE A 69 -16.09 -6.42 -0.97
CA PHE A 69 -16.29 -7.69 -1.64
C PHE A 69 -17.32 -7.56 -2.77
N ASP A 70 -18.51 -7.03 -2.49
CA ASP A 70 -19.58 -6.92 -3.47
C ASP A 70 -19.18 -6.03 -4.66
N GLN A 71 -18.27 -5.06 -4.47
CA GLN A 71 -17.72 -4.25 -5.58
C GLN A 71 -16.64 -4.98 -6.40
N ASN A 72 -15.92 -5.93 -5.80
CA ASN A 72 -14.70 -6.53 -6.37
C ASN A 72 -14.80 -8.05 -6.62
N HIS A 73 -15.91 -8.71 -6.29
CA HIS A 73 -16.09 -10.16 -6.44
C HIS A 73 -15.93 -10.64 -7.88
N HIS A 74 -16.16 -9.77 -8.86
CA HIS A 74 -15.93 -10.04 -10.28
C HIS A 74 -14.46 -10.38 -10.62
N LEU A 75 -13.51 -10.09 -9.73
CA LEU A 75 -12.10 -10.45 -9.86
C LEU A 75 -11.82 -11.90 -9.42
N ILE A 76 -12.77 -12.55 -8.73
CA ILE A 76 -12.67 -13.92 -8.24
C ILE A 76 -13.16 -14.86 -9.34
N LYS A 77 -12.33 -15.86 -9.68
CA LYS A 77 -12.73 -16.93 -10.60
C LYS A 77 -13.70 -17.88 -9.90
N ASP A 78 -14.69 -18.36 -10.64
CA ASP A 78 -15.69 -19.33 -10.15
C ASP A 78 -16.42 -18.84 -8.90
N TYR A 79 -16.79 -17.55 -8.90
CA TYR A 79 -17.54 -16.91 -7.83
C TYR A 79 -18.89 -17.60 -7.57
N ASP A 80 -19.12 -17.94 -6.31
CA ASP A 80 -20.41 -18.41 -5.79
C ASP A 80 -21.23 -17.22 -5.25
N PRO A 81 -22.41 -16.92 -5.78
CA PRO A 81 -23.25 -15.82 -5.29
C PRO A 81 -23.79 -16.05 -3.87
N ASP A 82 -23.84 -17.30 -3.39
CA ASP A 82 -24.49 -17.67 -2.12
C ASP A 82 -23.50 -17.74 -0.95
N LEU A 83 -22.34 -17.09 -1.06
CA LEU A 83 -21.34 -17.02 0.01
C LEU A 83 -21.88 -16.28 1.24
N ASP A 84 -21.68 -16.87 2.41
CA ASP A 84 -21.98 -16.24 3.70
C ASP A 84 -21.04 -15.04 3.99
N ASP A 85 -21.46 -14.17 4.90
CA ASP A 85 -20.74 -12.95 5.25
C ASP A 85 -19.32 -13.19 5.78
N MET A 86 -19.09 -14.28 6.53
CA MET A 86 -17.76 -14.60 7.04
C MET A 86 -16.83 -15.01 5.89
N THR A 87 -17.35 -15.75 4.92
CA THR A 87 -16.59 -16.13 3.72
C THR A 87 -16.30 -14.90 2.83
N LYS A 88 -17.28 -14.00 2.62
CA LYS A 88 -17.05 -12.72 1.94
C LYS A 88 -15.96 -11.90 2.63
N TRP A 89 -15.96 -11.91 3.95
CA TRP A 89 -14.96 -11.19 4.75
C TRP A 89 -13.54 -11.75 4.55
N TYR A 90 -13.39 -13.07 4.60
CA TYR A 90 -12.10 -13.72 4.32
C TYR A 90 -11.62 -13.45 2.89
N MET A 91 -12.52 -13.55 1.91
CA MET A 91 -12.19 -13.28 0.50
C MET A 91 -11.79 -11.82 0.26
N THR A 92 -12.36 -10.89 1.03
CA THR A 92 -11.93 -9.48 1.00
C THR A 92 -10.46 -9.33 1.34
N MET A 93 -9.97 -10.04 2.36
CA MET A 93 -8.55 -9.99 2.72
C MET A 93 -7.66 -10.49 1.57
N ILE A 94 -8.07 -11.57 0.89
CA ILE A 94 -7.35 -12.08 -0.29
C ILE A 94 -7.31 -11.02 -1.40
N LEU A 95 -8.45 -10.40 -1.72
CA LEU A 95 -8.53 -9.34 -2.73
C LEU A 95 -7.65 -8.12 -2.36
N LEU A 96 -7.56 -7.77 -1.08
CA LEU A 96 -6.69 -6.70 -0.61
C LEU A 96 -5.21 -7.06 -0.74
N GLU A 97 -4.83 -8.28 -0.36
CA GLU A 97 -3.46 -8.76 -0.51
C GLU A 97 -3.03 -8.78 -1.98
N ASP A 98 -3.90 -9.21 -2.88
CA ASP A 98 -3.62 -9.30 -4.31
C ASP A 98 -3.56 -7.91 -4.96
N SER A 99 -4.51 -7.03 -4.65
CA SER A 99 -4.55 -5.66 -5.19
C SER A 99 -3.34 -4.83 -4.74
N ALA A 100 -2.99 -4.87 -3.46
CA ALA A 100 -1.83 -4.20 -2.91
C ALA A 100 -0.52 -4.95 -3.14
N ARG A 101 -0.57 -6.19 -3.65
CA ARG A 101 0.56 -7.14 -3.69
C ARG A 101 1.28 -7.26 -2.34
N CYS A 102 0.51 -7.28 -1.26
CA CYS A 102 0.98 -7.17 0.12
C CYS A 102 0.51 -8.37 0.94
N ARG A 103 1.36 -9.40 1.08
CA ARG A 103 1.04 -10.65 1.81
C ARG A 103 1.28 -10.59 3.32
N THR A 104 1.42 -9.38 3.85
CA THR A 104 1.64 -9.16 5.30
C THR A 104 0.42 -8.55 5.97
N LEU A 105 -0.70 -8.48 5.25
CA LEU A 105 -1.94 -8.01 5.82
C LEU A 105 -2.46 -9.05 6.81
N SER A 106 -2.95 -8.59 7.94
CA SER A 106 -3.64 -9.42 8.92
C SER A 106 -4.88 -8.70 9.41
N LEU A 107 -5.91 -9.48 9.76
CA LEU A 107 -7.10 -8.96 10.41
C LEU A 107 -6.92 -9.12 11.92
N GLU A 108 -6.91 -8.01 12.64
CA GLU A 108 -6.69 -7.98 14.09
C GLU A 108 -7.90 -7.36 14.80
N SER A 109 -8.11 -7.73 16.06
CA SER A 109 -9.05 -7.04 16.96
C SER A 109 -8.26 -6.11 17.87
N VAL A 110 -8.56 -4.81 17.83
CA VAL A 110 -7.82 -3.78 18.57
C VAL A 110 -8.75 -2.91 19.41
N THR A 111 -8.23 -2.36 20.51
CA THR A 111 -9.03 -1.61 21.49
C THR A 111 -8.96 -0.11 21.34
N TYR A 112 -7.78 0.42 21.02
CA TYR A 112 -7.53 1.86 21.10
C TYR A 112 -6.69 2.35 19.95
N LYS A 113 -7.06 3.51 19.43
CA LYS A 113 -6.23 4.30 18.52
C LYS A 113 -5.24 5.11 19.35
N ILE A 114 -3.94 4.93 19.14
CA ILE A 114 -2.91 5.57 19.98
C ILE A 114 -2.92 7.11 19.82
N SER A 115 -3.39 7.62 18.69
CA SER A 115 -3.53 9.06 18.45
C SER A 115 -4.65 9.72 19.27
N ASP A 116 -5.64 8.96 19.72
CA ASP A 116 -6.76 9.44 20.52
C ASP A 116 -7.03 8.49 21.71
N PRO A 117 -6.24 8.63 22.78
CA PRO A 117 -6.37 7.79 23.97
C PRO A 117 -7.67 8.07 24.75
N THR A 118 -8.45 9.11 24.38
CA THR A 118 -9.71 9.46 25.05
C THR A 118 -10.95 8.79 24.45
N THR A 119 -10.81 8.15 23.28
CA THR A 119 -11.85 7.30 22.69
C THR A 119 -12.04 6.02 23.52
N LEU A 120 -12.70 6.17 24.66
CA LEU A 120 -13.21 5.05 25.46
C LEU A 120 -14.50 4.55 24.80
N LEU A 121 -14.34 3.49 24.01
CA LEU A 121 -15.30 2.42 23.73
C LEU A 121 -16.70 2.78 23.21
N ASP A 122 -17.06 2.15 22.09
CA ASP A 122 -18.43 1.68 21.90
C ASP A 122 -18.76 0.69 23.04
N PRO A 123 -19.71 1.03 23.95
CA PRO A 123 -20.00 0.23 25.13
C PRO A 123 -20.57 -1.17 24.81
N GLU A 124 -20.90 -1.49 23.56
CA GLU A 124 -21.44 -2.81 23.22
C GLU A 124 -20.39 -3.87 22.83
N LYS A 125 -19.16 -3.51 22.41
CA LYS A 125 -18.22 -4.50 21.84
C LYS A 125 -16.75 -4.45 22.25
N GLY A 126 -16.21 -3.38 22.84
CA GLY A 126 -14.85 -3.47 23.37
C GLY A 126 -13.70 -3.31 22.35
N TYR A 127 -13.94 -3.50 21.06
CA TYR A 127 -12.89 -3.56 20.02
C TYR A 127 -13.37 -3.11 18.64
N VAL A 128 -12.43 -2.79 17.76
CA VAL A 128 -12.62 -2.58 16.32
C VAL A 128 -11.77 -3.57 15.54
N TYR A 129 -12.17 -3.88 14.30
CA TYR A 129 -11.35 -4.66 13.39
C TYR A 129 -10.30 -3.78 12.73
N LEU A 130 -9.10 -4.32 12.57
CA LEU A 130 -7.97 -3.65 11.96
C LEU A 130 -7.44 -4.48 10.80
N VAL A 131 -7.34 -3.88 9.62
CA VAL A 131 -6.47 -4.40 8.55
C VAL A 131 -5.06 -3.93 8.87
N SER A 132 -4.32 -4.77 9.58
CA SER A 132 -2.95 -4.53 10.04
C SER A 132 -1.97 -4.82 8.91
N MET A 133 -1.01 -3.92 8.71
CA MET A 133 0.12 -4.09 7.78
C MET A 133 1.36 -4.66 8.48
N CYS A 134 1.52 -4.36 9.76
CA CYS A 134 2.60 -4.84 10.61
C CYS A 134 2.32 -4.55 12.09
N SER A 135 3.11 -5.15 12.97
CA SER A 135 3.09 -4.88 14.41
C SER A 135 4.45 -4.49 14.96
N THR A 136 4.48 -4.12 16.24
CA THR A 136 5.71 -3.85 17.00
C THR A 136 6.54 -5.10 17.26
N MET A 137 6.04 -6.30 16.93
CA MET A 137 6.85 -7.50 16.98
C MET A 137 7.97 -7.44 15.94
N ARG A 138 9.16 -7.82 16.36
CA ARG A 138 10.37 -7.81 15.51
C ARG A 138 10.14 -8.50 14.16
N SER A 139 9.56 -9.71 14.16
CA SER A 139 9.33 -10.50 12.94
C SER A 139 8.35 -9.83 11.98
N SER A 140 7.31 -9.17 12.50
CA SER A 140 6.32 -8.45 11.70
C SER A 140 6.90 -7.13 11.17
N TYR A 141 7.59 -6.36 12.02
CA TYR A 141 8.18 -5.08 11.66
C TYR A 141 9.18 -5.15 10.50
N TYR A 142 10.01 -6.20 10.45
CA TYR A 142 10.96 -6.42 9.36
C TYR A 142 10.32 -6.91 8.06
N ARG A 143 9.06 -7.32 8.10
CA ARG A 143 8.27 -7.71 6.91
C ARG A 143 7.29 -6.63 6.47
N ARG A 144 7.33 -5.45 7.09
CA ARG A 144 6.39 -4.36 6.78
C ARG A 144 6.36 -4.02 5.28
N PRO A 145 5.24 -3.50 4.76
CA PRO A 145 5.12 -3.18 3.35
C PRO A 145 6.07 -2.04 2.93
N ASN A 146 6.32 -1.96 1.63
CA ASN A 146 7.01 -0.83 1.01
C ASN A 146 6.04 0.31 0.68
N GLN A 147 6.59 1.48 0.33
CA GLN A 147 5.79 2.69 0.10
C GLN A 147 4.70 2.49 -0.94
N ARG A 148 5.02 1.84 -2.06
CA ARG A 148 4.04 1.58 -3.12
C ARG A 148 2.85 0.74 -2.63
N GLN A 149 3.11 -0.28 -1.82
CA GLN A 149 2.05 -1.13 -1.26
C GLN A 149 1.15 -0.31 -0.32
N VAL A 150 1.77 0.54 0.51
CA VAL A 150 1.05 1.44 1.42
C VAL A 150 0.22 2.46 0.67
N ASP A 151 0.74 3.04 -0.42
CA ASP A 151 0.02 4.02 -1.23
C ASP A 151 -1.22 3.41 -1.89
N ILE A 152 -1.14 2.16 -2.35
CA ILE A 152 -2.31 1.43 -2.87
C ILE A 152 -3.36 1.24 -1.76
N LEU A 153 -2.92 0.84 -0.56
CA LEU A 153 -3.85 0.66 0.56
C LEU A 153 -4.48 2.00 0.99
N LYS A 154 -3.73 3.10 0.98
CA LYS A 154 -4.27 4.44 1.24
C LYS A 154 -5.33 4.84 0.23
N ASP A 155 -5.14 4.52 -1.05
CA ASP A 155 -6.14 4.77 -2.10
C ASP A 155 -7.41 3.95 -1.86
N VAL A 156 -7.26 2.66 -1.51
CA VAL A 156 -8.38 1.78 -1.16
C VAL A 156 -9.16 2.25 0.06
N PHE A 157 -8.46 2.66 1.13
CA PHE A 157 -9.10 3.05 2.39
C PHE A 157 -9.45 4.55 2.47
N GLY A 158 -8.94 5.37 1.55
CA GLY A 158 -9.16 6.82 1.50
C GLY A 158 -8.57 7.63 2.68
N ARG A 159 -7.61 7.06 3.43
CA ARG A 159 -7.01 7.71 4.61
C ARG A 159 -5.61 7.21 4.91
N GLU A 160 -4.96 7.82 5.89
CA GLU A 160 -3.66 7.40 6.42
C GLU A 160 -3.80 6.22 7.41
N PRO A 161 -2.87 5.26 7.42
CA PRO A 161 -2.80 4.22 8.44
C PRO A 161 -2.27 4.77 9.76
N GLU A 162 -2.69 4.18 10.87
CA GLU A 162 -2.37 4.66 12.22
C GLU A 162 -2.03 3.51 13.16
N TRP A 163 -1.51 3.86 14.35
CA TRP A 163 -1.16 2.89 15.38
C TRP A 163 -2.34 2.58 16.30
N TYR A 164 -2.53 1.29 16.56
CA TYR A 164 -3.54 0.75 17.46
C TYR A 164 -2.92 -0.16 18.51
N VAL A 165 -3.55 -0.25 19.68
CA VAL A 165 -3.16 -1.15 20.76
C VAL A 165 -3.96 -2.44 20.67
N ASP A 166 -3.27 -3.56 20.87
CA ASP A 166 -3.88 -4.88 20.97
C ASP A 166 -5.04 -4.91 21.96
N PHE A 167 -6.07 -5.68 21.63
CA PHE A 167 -7.15 -5.98 22.55
C PHE A 167 -6.69 -6.84 23.72
N HIS A 168 -5.76 -7.77 23.46
CA HIS A 168 -5.22 -8.64 24.48
C HIS A 168 -4.13 -7.96 25.30
N ASP A 169 -4.10 -8.29 26.59
CA ASP A 169 -2.98 -7.93 27.46
C ASP A 169 -1.72 -8.74 27.12
N ALA A 170 -0.56 -8.23 27.56
CA ALA A 170 0.74 -8.84 27.32
C ALA A 170 0.78 -10.34 27.71
N SER A 171 0.09 -10.70 28.79
CA SER A 171 0.02 -12.05 29.34
C SER A 171 -0.67 -13.07 28.43
N PHE A 172 -1.43 -12.64 27.42
CA PHE A 172 -2.04 -13.56 26.45
C PHE A 172 -0.99 -14.25 25.55
N TYR A 173 0.19 -13.64 25.41
CA TYR A 173 1.27 -14.12 24.53
C TYR A 173 2.50 -14.64 25.30
N GLU A 174 2.40 -14.72 26.63
CA GLU A 174 3.40 -15.35 27.48
C GLU A 174 3.03 -16.83 27.64
N ASP A 175 3.76 -17.71 26.93
CA ASP A 175 3.70 -19.17 27.10
C ASP A 175 4.41 -19.61 28.40
#